data_AF-A0A965Y6Z7-F1
#
_entry.id   AF-A0A965Y6Z7-F1
#
_cell.length_a   1.000
_cell.length_b   1.000
_cell.length_c   1.000
_cell.angle_alpha   90.00
_cell.angle_beta   90.00
_cell.angle_gamma   90.00
#
_symmetry.space_group_name_H-M   'P 1'
#
loop_
_entity.id
_entity.type
_entity.pdbx_description
1 polymer ?
#
loop_
_entity_poly.entity_id
_entity_poly.type
_entity_poly.pdbx_seq_one_letter_code
_entity_poly.pdbx_strand_id
1 'polypeptide(L)'
;MSYLYTRAVVDRDLVPLLGKARWKKTGKGDEVLECCSCFRPDNNPSLVVWPSLPDGSGGNCVDQSTGEKFKVSDMYRVLGVPDPYFEGKEQALPVPPVDPKARMLWESAQPATSHFYADWKNVPLDGLRVAPNGELLIPQRDPRDGQIVGVERIEPRKPRDKDDKTKKQVNPRGGIFQIGSTDGEQPILISEGVSTGYALHRLTGWPVFVAFSAGQLAAMYQTVRYLHPGREIAVAPDYD
;
A
#
# COMPACT_ATOMS: atom_id res chain seq x y z
N MET A 1 -11.92 -6.93 26.40
CA MET A 1 -10.78 -6.88 25.47
C MET A 1 -10.61 -8.26 24.87
N SER A 2 -10.86 -8.42 23.58
CA SER A 2 -10.59 -9.68 22.87
C SER A 2 -9.10 -9.78 22.60
N TYR A 3 -8.41 -10.72 23.26
CA TYR A 3 -7.01 -11.00 22.99
C TYR A 3 -6.88 -11.67 21.63
N LEU A 4 -6.06 -11.09 20.75
CA LEU A 4 -5.82 -11.59 19.39
C LEU A 4 -4.77 -12.73 19.46
N TYR A 5 -4.83 -13.73 18.59
CA TYR A 5 -3.81 -14.80 18.47
C TYR A 5 -3.34 -15.43 19.80
N THR A 6 -4.28 -15.78 20.69
CA THR A 6 -3.93 -16.46 21.94
C THR A 6 -3.34 -17.85 21.66
N ARG A 7 -2.65 -18.44 22.65
CA ARG A 7 -2.16 -19.83 22.55
C ARG A 7 -3.24 -20.80 22.04
N ALA A 8 -4.43 -20.74 22.61
CA ALA A 8 -5.55 -21.62 22.22
C ALA A 8 -5.94 -21.45 20.75
N VAL A 9 -5.86 -20.23 20.21
CA VAL A 9 -6.17 -19.96 18.80
C VAL A 9 -5.03 -20.40 17.88
N VAL A 10 -3.78 -20.14 18.27
CA VAL A 10 -2.60 -20.65 17.55
C VAL A 10 -2.61 -22.19 17.49
N ASP A 11 -2.95 -22.85 18.60
CA ASP A 11 -3.09 -24.31 18.69
C ASP A 11 -4.17 -24.86 17.77
N ARG A 12 -5.31 -24.16 17.67
CA ARG A 12 -6.44 -24.56 16.83
C ARG A 12 -6.14 -24.38 15.34
N ASP A 13 -5.58 -23.24 14.95
CA ASP A 13 -5.58 -22.81 13.55
C ASP A 13 -4.25 -23.02 12.83
N LEU A 14 -3.13 -22.81 13.55
CA LEU A 14 -1.80 -22.78 12.92
C LEU A 14 -1.01 -24.06 13.19
N VAL A 15 -1.01 -24.59 14.42
CA VAL A 15 -0.24 -25.79 14.78
C VAL A 15 -0.48 -26.98 13.84
N PRO A 16 -1.72 -27.29 13.38
CA PRO A 16 -1.95 -28.40 12.47
C PRO A 16 -1.25 -28.27 11.10
N LEU A 17 -0.87 -27.06 10.72
CA LEU A 17 -0.28 -26.73 9.41
C LEU A 17 1.24 -26.55 9.47
N LEU A 18 1.81 -26.52 10.67
CA LEU A 18 3.22 -26.18 10.89
C LEU A 18 4.05 -27.44 11.14
N GLY A 19 5.14 -27.57 10.38
CA GLY A 19 6.08 -28.67 10.57
C GLY A 19 6.77 -28.61 11.93
N LYS A 20 6.83 -29.76 12.63
CA LYS A 20 7.57 -29.95 13.90
C LYS A 20 7.22 -28.91 14.99
N ALA A 21 5.98 -28.44 15.01
CA ALA A 21 5.50 -27.44 15.96
C ALA A 21 5.52 -27.97 17.41
N ARG A 22 6.13 -27.22 18.33
CA ARG A 22 6.20 -27.55 19.77
C ARG A 22 6.22 -26.30 20.66
N TRP A 23 5.52 -26.36 21.78
CA TRP A 23 5.59 -25.30 22.79
C TRP A 23 6.82 -25.44 23.67
N LYS A 24 7.47 -24.31 23.96
CA LYS A 24 8.59 -24.21 24.90
C LYS A 24 8.42 -23.04 25.83
N LYS A 25 8.96 -23.17 27.05
CA LYS A 25 9.10 -22.05 27.99
C LYS A 25 10.42 -21.34 27.75
N THR A 26 10.40 -20.01 27.68
CA THR A 26 11.61 -19.19 27.65
C THR A 26 12.23 -19.12 29.04
N GLY A 27 13.47 -18.65 29.14
CA GLY A 27 14.12 -18.40 30.44
C GLY A 27 13.40 -17.36 31.31
N LYS A 28 12.49 -16.57 30.73
CA LYS A 28 11.63 -15.61 31.44
C LYS A 28 10.28 -16.19 31.86
N GLY A 29 10.00 -17.45 31.52
CA GLY A 29 8.74 -18.13 31.83
C GLY A 29 7.66 -18.00 30.77
N ASP A 30 7.87 -17.19 29.73
CA ASP A 30 6.92 -17.03 28.62
C ASP A 30 6.79 -18.34 27.82
N GLU A 31 5.59 -18.67 27.35
CA GLU A 31 5.37 -19.80 26.45
C GLU A 31 5.37 -19.36 24.99
N VAL A 32 6.21 -19.98 24.18
CA VAL A 32 6.36 -19.70 22.75
C VAL A 32 6.25 -20.98 21.95
N LEU A 33 5.74 -20.89 20.73
CA LEU A 33 5.72 -22.00 19.79
C LEU A 33 6.99 -21.98 18.94
N GLU A 34 7.65 -23.11 18.81
CA GLU A 34 8.78 -23.31 17.90
C GLU A 34 8.36 -24.28 16.79
N CYS A 35 8.59 -23.92 15.54
CA CYS A 35 8.17 -24.70 14.36
C CYS A 35 9.09 -24.45 13.16
N CYS A 36 8.94 -25.24 12.11
CA CYS A 36 9.54 -24.92 10.81
C CYS A 36 8.96 -23.60 10.28
N SER A 37 9.78 -22.80 9.62
CA SER A 37 9.35 -21.55 9.00
C SER A 37 8.32 -21.82 7.89
N CYS A 38 7.16 -21.18 7.97
CA CYS A 38 6.19 -21.18 6.87
C CYS A 38 6.53 -20.17 5.78
N PHE A 39 7.49 -19.27 6.01
CA PHE A 39 7.86 -18.18 5.09
C PHE A 39 8.90 -18.57 4.04
N ARG A 40 9.50 -19.75 4.18
CA ARG A 40 10.51 -20.31 3.26
C ARG A 40 10.56 -21.83 3.40
N PRO A 41 11.12 -22.57 2.43
CA PRO A 41 11.41 -23.99 2.61
C PRO A 41 12.26 -24.22 3.86
N ASP A 42 11.75 -25.04 4.79
CA ASP A 42 12.41 -25.27 6.07
C ASP A 42 12.04 -26.65 6.64
N ASN A 43 13.07 -27.43 6.98
CA ASN A 43 12.90 -28.80 7.48
C ASN A 43 13.23 -28.93 8.98
N ASN A 44 13.77 -27.88 9.60
CA ASN A 44 14.15 -27.86 11.00
C ASN A 44 13.48 -26.68 11.71
N PRO A 45 13.03 -26.83 12.97
CA PRO A 45 12.37 -25.72 13.64
C PRO A 45 13.29 -24.51 13.77
N SER A 46 12.93 -23.39 13.14
CA SER A 46 13.65 -22.12 13.23
C SER A 46 12.74 -20.94 13.53
N LEU A 47 11.43 -21.06 13.30
CA LEU A 47 10.47 -20.00 13.55
C LEU A 47 9.97 -20.09 14.99
N VAL A 48 10.16 -19.02 15.75
CA VAL A 48 9.59 -18.86 17.09
C VAL A 48 8.41 -17.91 17.00
N VAL A 49 7.28 -18.32 17.54
CA VAL A 49 6.02 -17.57 17.54
C VAL A 49 5.67 -17.20 18.98
N TRP A 50 5.41 -15.91 19.20
CA TRP A 50 4.92 -15.36 20.45
C TRP A 50 3.42 -15.06 20.27
N PRO A 51 2.52 -15.87 20.88
CA PRO A 51 1.10 -15.56 20.92
C PRO A 51 0.88 -14.22 21.62
N SER A 52 -0.27 -13.58 21.38
CA SER A 52 -0.55 -12.36 22.13
C SER A 52 -0.93 -12.67 23.57
N LEU A 53 -0.45 -11.82 24.47
CA LEU A 53 -0.69 -11.88 25.90
C LEU A 53 -1.79 -10.91 26.33
N PRO A 54 -2.34 -11.06 27.55
CA PRO A 54 -3.39 -10.18 28.05
C PRO A 54 -3.04 -8.69 28.12
N ASP A 55 -1.75 -8.37 28.21
CA ASP A 55 -1.25 -6.99 28.25
C ASP A 55 -1.11 -6.35 26.84
N GLY A 56 -1.48 -7.07 25.78
CA GLY A 56 -1.37 -6.61 24.39
C GLY A 56 0.00 -6.80 23.77
N SER A 57 0.96 -7.38 24.50
CA SER A 57 2.26 -7.78 23.95
C SER A 57 2.17 -9.09 23.16
N GLY A 58 3.20 -9.40 22.37
CA GLY A 58 3.26 -10.58 21.51
C GLY A 58 2.63 -10.37 20.14
N GLY A 59 2.04 -11.44 19.57
CA GLY A 59 1.43 -11.42 18.24
C GLY A 59 2.45 -11.32 17.10
N ASN A 60 3.67 -11.80 17.34
CA ASN A 60 4.78 -11.73 16.42
C ASN A 60 5.56 -13.05 16.36
N CYS A 61 6.32 -13.24 15.29
CA CYS A 61 7.23 -14.36 15.16
C CYS A 61 8.59 -13.90 14.62
N VAL A 62 9.62 -14.70 14.88
CA VAL A 62 11.00 -14.44 14.47
C VAL A 62 11.59 -15.73 13.93
N ASP A 63 12.11 -15.69 12.71
CA ASP A 63 12.89 -16.80 12.15
C ASP A 63 14.32 -16.69 12.68
N GLN A 64 14.69 -17.58 13.59
CA GLN A 64 16.00 -17.55 14.25
C GLN A 64 17.15 -17.86 13.30
N SER A 65 16.89 -18.47 12.15
CA SER A 65 17.93 -18.75 11.15
C SER A 65 18.27 -17.51 10.31
N THR A 66 17.29 -16.67 9.99
CA THR A 66 17.49 -15.48 9.13
C THR A 66 17.53 -14.17 9.92
N GLY A 67 16.98 -14.17 11.14
CA GLY A 67 16.80 -12.98 11.98
C GLY A 67 15.57 -12.14 11.60
N GLU A 68 14.80 -12.55 10.58
CA GLU A 68 13.62 -11.83 10.13
C GLU A 68 12.47 -11.90 11.13
N LYS A 69 11.65 -10.83 11.15
CA LYS A 69 10.55 -10.66 12.08
C LYS A 69 9.24 -10.51 11.31
N PHE A 70 8.22 -11.24 11.73
CA PHE A 70 6.91 -11.26 11.09
C PHE A 70 5.80 -11.08 12.13
N LYS A 71 4.57 -10.82 11.67
CA LYS A 71 3.38 -10.88 12.52
C LYS A 71 2.74 -12.27 12.44
N VAL A 72 2.02 -12.66 13.50
CA VAL A 72 1.23 -13.89 13.47
C VAL A 72 0.18 -13.84 12.35
N SER A 73 -0.38 -12.67 12.06
CA SER A 73 -1.28 -12.46 10.91
C SER A 73 -0.64 -12.78 9.55
N ASP A 74 0.68 -12.62 9.42
CA ASP A 74 1.39 -12.97 8.19
C ASP A 74 1.44 -14.49 7.99
N MET A 75 1.47 -15.26 9.09
CA MET A 75 1.41 -16.73 9.04
C MET A 75 0.07 -17.20 8.49
N TYR A 76 -1.06 -16.64 8.96
CA TYR A 76 -2.38 -16.97 8.42
C TYR A 76 -2.46 -16.72 6.92
N ARG A 77 -1.91 -15.58 6.46
CA ARG A 77 -1.86 -15.24 5.03
C ARG A 77 -1.04 -16.23 4.21
N VAL A 78 0.15 -16.60 4.69
CA VAL A 78 1.06 -17.52 3.96
C VAL A 78 0.53 -18.96 3.95
N LEU A 79 -0.12 -19.38 5.03
CA LEU A 79 -0.72 -20.71 5.16
C LEU A 79 -2.10 -20.81 4.48
N GLY A 80 -2.66 -19.71 4.00
CA GLY A 80 -3.93 -19.69 3.28
C GLY A 80 -5.14 -20.04 4.17
N VAL A 81 -5.05 -19.83 5.48
CA VAL A 81 -6.16 -20.07 6.41
C VAL A 81 -6.88 -18.77 6.78
N PRO A 82 -8.20 -18.80 6.96
CA PRO A 82 -8.95 -17.66 7.49
C PRO A 82 -8.36 -17.22 8.83
N ASP A 83 -7.99 -15.95 8.92
CA ASP A 83 -7.54 -15.37 10.17
C ASP A 83 -8.77 -15.01 11.01
N PRO A 84 -8.99 -15.66 12.17
CA PRO A 84 -10.21 -15.53 12.97
C PRO A 84 -10.37 -14.14 13.62
N TYR A 85 -9.35 -13.30 13.53
CA TYR A 85 -9.37 -11.92 14.02
C TYR A 85 -9.38 -10.90 12.89
N PHE A 86 -9.17 -11.36 11.66
CA PHE A 86 -9.46 -10.62 10.44
C PHE A 86 -10.81 -11.01 9.80
N GLU A 87 -11.47 -12.08 10.26
CA GLU A 87 -12.85 -12.38 9.87
C GLU A 87 -13.77 -11.20 10.23
N GLY A 88 -14.27 -10.50 9.20
CA GLY A 88 -15.21 -9.40 9.36
C GLY A 88 -14.62 -7.99 9.38
N LYS A 89 -13.30 -7.83 9.21
CA LYS A 89 -12.82 -6.65 8.49
C LYS A 89 -12.62 -7.07 7.05
N GLU A 90 -13.69 -6.99 6.24
CA GLU A 90 -13.46 -6.44 4.90
C GLU A 90 -12.54 -5.24 5.15
N GLN A 91 -11.31 -5.30 4.64
CA GLN A 91 -10.50 -4.10 4.58
C GLN A 91 -11.18 -3.23 3.54
N ALA A 92 -12.37 -2.69 3.87
CA ALA A 92 -13.10 -1.78 3.03
C ALA A 92 -12.05 -0.76 2.59
N LEU A 93 -11.92 -0.58 1.28
CA LEU A 93 -11.00 0.39 0.72
C LEU A 93 -11.09 1.65 1.57
N PRO A 94 -9.96 2.10 2.17
CA PRO A 94 -9.97 3.29 3.00
C PRO A 94 -10.71 4.36 2.22
N VAL A 95 -11.87 4.79 2.73
CA VAL A 95 -12.69 5.78 2.03
C VAL A 95 -11.85 7.04 1.97
N PRO A 96 -11.38 7.46 0.78
CA PRO A 96 -10.64 8.69 0.72
C PRO A 96 -11.59 9.81 1.18
N PRO A 97 -11.17 10.66 2.12
CA PRO A 97 -12.02 11.73 2.60
C PRO A 97 -12.42 12.60 1.41
N VAL A 98 -13.70 12.93 1.25
CA VAL A 98 -14.14 13.78 0.15
C VAL A 98 -13.85 15.24 0.50
N ASP A 99 -13.10 15.95 -0.35
CA ASP A 99 -12.96 17.41 -0.26
C ASP A 99 -13.76 18.08 -1.38
N PRO A 100 -14.89 18.75 -1.07
CA PRO A 100 -15.69 19.46 -2.06
C PRO A 100 -14.90 20.47 -2.89
N LYS A 101 -13.82 21.06 -2.33
CA LYS A 101 -12.95 22.00 -3.05
C LYS A 101 -12.21 21.33 -4.21
N ALA A 102 -11.83 20.07 -4.04
CA ALA A 102 -11.16 19.31 -5.10
C ALA A 102 -12.08 19.14 -6.31
N ARG A 103 -13.34 18.77 -6.05
CA ARG A 103 -14.37 18.62 -7.09
C ARG A 103 -14.68 19.95 -7.78
N MET A 104 -14.90 21.02 -7.02
CA MET A 104 -15.13 22.35 -7.58
C MET A 104 -13.96 22.82 -8.46
N LEU A 105 -12.73 22.63 -8.00
CA LEU A 105 -11.54 22.99 -8.75
C LEU A 105 -11.46 22.19 -10.07
N TRP A 106 -11.68 20.87 -10.00
CA TRP A 106 -11.70 19.99 -11.17
C TRP A 106 -12.77 20.37 -12.19
N GLU A 107 -13.99 20.65 -11.74
CA GLU A 107 -15.13 20.99 -12.59
C GLU A 107 -14.99 22.37 -13.26
N SER A 108 -14.29 23.31 -12.62
CA SER A 108 -14.00 24.63 -13.19
C SER A 108 -12.87 24.65 -14.23
N ALA A 109 -12.11 23.55 -14.34
CA ALA A 109 -10.95 23.43 -15.21
C ALA A 109 -11.30 22.84 -16.58
N GLN A 110 -10.50 23.15 -17.58
CA GLN A 110 -10.66 22.64 -18.95
C GLN A 110 -9.71 21.47 -19.23
N PRO A 111 -10.04 20.55 -20.16
CA PRO A 111 -9.09 19.52 -20.60
C PRO A 111 -7.75 20.12 -20.99
N ALA A 112 -6.66 19.52 -20.52
CA ALA A 112 -5.32 20.02 -20.79
C ALA A 112 -4.91 19.69 -22.24
N THR A 113 -4.55 20.71 -23.01
CA THR A 113 -4.00 20.56 -24.38
C THR A 113 -2.51 20.89 -24.45
N SER A 114 -2.01 21.68 -23.51
CA SER A 114 -0.59 22.01 -23.33
C SER A 114 -0.33 22.43 -21.89
N HIS A 115 0.83 22.11 -21.32
CA HIS A 115 1.25 22.67 -20.05
C HIS A 115 2.76 22.55 -19.85
N PHE A 116 3.39 23.58 -19.29
CA PHE A 116 4.84 23.64 -19.06
C PHE A 116 5.41 22.39 -18.36
N TYR A 117 4.74 21.92 -17.30
CA TYR A 117 5.19 20.73 -16.56
C TYR A 117 5.15 19.46 -17.43
N ALA A 118 4.15 19.32 -18.29
CA ALA A 118 4.00 18.16 -19.16
C ALA A 118 5.15 18.09 -20.17
N ASP A 119 5.50 19.22 -20.78
CA ASP A 119 6.64 19.33 -21.70
C ASP A 119 7.97 19.06 -20.97
N TRP A 120 8.13 19.63 -19.77
CA TRP A 120 9.38 19.49 -19.01
C TRP A 120 9.61 18.08 -18.47
N LYS A 121 8.55 17.41 -18.00
CA LYS A 121 8.63 16.08 -17.37
C LYS A 121 8.23 14.93 -18.30
N ASN A 122 7.90 15.24 -19.56
CA ASN A 122 7.41 14.29 -20.54
C ASN A 122 6.22 13.48 -20.00
N VAL A 123 5.20 14.20 -19.52
CA VAL A 123 3.97 13.63 -18.94
C VAL A 123 2.82 13.82 -19.94
N PRO A 124 2.12 12.76 -20.36
CA PRO A 124 0.91 12.88 -21.18
C PRO A 124 -0.17 13.71 -20.50
N LEU A 125 -0.96 14.41 -21.30
CA LEU A 125 -2.04 15.28 -20.81
C LEU A 125 -3.42 14.58 -20.78
N ASP A 126 -3.50 13.34 -21.27
CA ASP A 126 -4.74 12.56 -21.30
C ASP A 126 -5.36 12.46 -19.90
N GLY A 127 -6.63 12.88 -19.81
CA GLY A 127 -7.36 12.87 -18.55
C GLY A 127 -6.89 13.90 -17.52
N LEU A 128 -5.98 14.81 -17.85
CA LEU A 128 -5.57 15.95 -17.02
C LEU A 128 -6.34 17.22 -17.41
N ARG A 129 -6.34 18.23 -16.51
CA ARG A 129 -7.02 19.52 -16.75
C ARG A 129 -6.13 20.71 -16.42
N VAL A 130 -6.44 21.87 -16.96
CA VAL A 130 -5.80 23.16 -16.63
C VAL A 130 -6.84 24.08 -16.02
N ALA A 131 -6.56 24.58 -14.81
CA ALA A 131 -7.41 25.54 -14.12
C ALA A 131 -7.30 26.94 -14.77
N PRO A 132 -8.27 27.86 -14.54
CA PRO A 132 -8.24 29.21 -15.12
C PRO A 132 -6.99 30.04 -14.77
N ASN A 133 -6.34 29.73 -13.65
CA ASN A 133 -5.08 30.36 -13.23
C ASN A 133 -3.81 29.74 -13.88
N GLY A 134 -3.98 28.79 -14.80
CA GLY A 134 -2.91 28.12 -15.53
C GLY A 134 -2.29 26.92 -14.82
N GLU A 135 -2.73 26.55 -13.62
CA GLU A 135 -2.22 25.35 -12.94
C GLU A 135 -2.70 24.07 -13.62
N LEU A 136 -1.80 23.11 -13.81
CA LEU A 136 -2.16 21.74 -14.20
C LEU A 136 -2.77 21.02 -13.00
N LEU A 137 -3.87 20.32 -13.26
CA LEU A 137 -4.62 19.53 -12.31
C LEU A 137 -4.50 18.05 -12.67
N ILE A 138 -4.06 17.26 -11.70
CA ILE A 138 -4.00 15.80 -11.78
C ILE A 138 -5.04 15.23 -10.82
N PRO A 139 -6.01 14.44 -11.31
CA PRO A 139 -7.11 13.97 -10.49
C PRO A 139 -6.67 12.88 -9.52
N GLN A 140 -7.16 12.94 -8.29
CA GLN A 140 -7.16 11.81 -7.37
C GLN A 140 -8.58 11.27 -7.30
N ARG A 141 -8.74 10.00 -7.68
CA ARG A 141 -10.03 9.33 -7.81
C ARG A 141 -10.28 8.37 -6.67
N ASP A 142 -11.54 8.26 -6.26
CA ASP A 142 -11.95 7.14 -5.44
C ASP A 142 -11.84 5.84 -6.27
N PRO A 143 -11.12 4.82 -5.80
CA PRO A 143 -10.96 3.57 -6.52
C PRO A 143 -12.26 2.78 -6.70
N ARG A 144 -13.33 3.09 -5.94
CA ARG A 144 -14.59 2.34 -5.95
C ARG A 144 -15.55 2.79 -7.03
N ASP A 145 -15.65 4.11 -7.25
CA ASP A 145 -16.64 4.72 -8.14
C ASP A 145 -16.02 5.73 -9.13
N GLY A 146 -14.71 5.97 -9.06
CA GLY A 146 -13.97 6.87 -9.95
C GLY A 146 -14.21 8.37 -9.70
N GLN A 147 -14.96 8.73 -8.64
CA GLN A 147 -15.26 10.13 -8.31
C GLN A 147 -13.99 10.89 -7.92
N ILE A 148 -13.97 12.19 -8.21
CA ILE A 148 -12.87 13.06 -7.80
C ILE A 148 -12.97 13.32 -6.30
N VAL A 149 -11.94 12.93 -5.57
CA VAL A 149 -11.83 13.11 -4.12
C VAL A 149 -10.69 14.05 -3.73
N GLY A 150 -9.73 14.24 -4.62
CA GLY A 150 -8.59 15.13 -4.44
C GLY A 150 -7.99 15.57 -5.78
N VAL A 151 -7.08 16.53 -5.73
CA VAL A 151 -6.37 17.04 -6.92
C VAL A 151 -4.95 17.44 -6.53
N GLU A 152 -3.95 16.98 -7.28
CA GLU A 152 -2.63 17.61 -7.27
C GLU A 152 -2.61 18.78 -8.27
N ARG A 153 -2.17 19.94 -7.79
CA ARG A 153 -2.02 21.18 -8.55
C ARG A 153 -0.55 21.43 -8.81
N ILE A 154 -0.20 21.77 -10.04
CA ILE A 154 1.17 22.08 -10.45
C ILE A 154 1.20 23.46 -11.09
N GLU A 155 2.03 24.35 -10.56
CA GLU A 155 2.21 25.70 -11.09
C GLU A 155 2.83 25.66 -12.51
N PRO A 156 2.48 26.61 -13.42
CA PRO A 156 2.99 26.66 -14.79
C PRO A 156 4.42 27.23 -14.88
N ARG A 157 5.30 26.84 -13.95
CA ARG A 157 6.69 27.30 -13.86
C ARG A 157 7.58 26.24 -13.22
N LYS A 158 8.90 26.39 -13.39
CA LYS A 158 9.89 25.63 -12.63
C LYS A 158 9.95 26.10 -11.17
N PRO A 159 10.26 25.19 -10.22
CA PRO A 159 10.78 25.58 -8.91
C PRO A 159 12.03 26.45 -9.06
N ARG A 160 12.19 27.46 -8.21
CA ARG A 160 13.39 28.31 -8.16
C ARG A 160 14.56 27.61 -7.48
N ASP A 161 14.25 26.76 -6.52
CA ASP A 161 15.16 25.94 -5.74
C ASP A 161 14.43 24.68 -5.23
N LYS A 162 15.08 23.89 -4.37
CA LYS A 162 14.53 22.64 -3.81
C LYS A 162 13.41 22.87 -2.78
N ASP A 163 13.35 24.05 -2.17
CA ASP A 163 12.39 24.38 -1.10
C ASP A 163 11.13 25.07 -1.67
N ASP A 164 11.19 25.57 -2.91
CA ASP A 164 10.09 26.17 -3.66
C ASP A 164 9.08 25.13 -4.17
N LYS A 165 8.09 24.82 -3.32
CA LYS A 165 7.02 23.85 -3.60
C LYS A 165 6.03 24.36 -4.66
N THR A 166 6.25 23.97 -5.92
CA THR A 166 5.33 24.25 -7.05
C THR A 166 4.21 23.22 -7.21
N LYS A 167 4.26 22.12 -6.46
CA LYS A 167 3.20 21.11 -6.39
C LYS A 167 2.47 21.21 -5.07
N LYS A 168 1.13 21.23 -5.12
CA LYS A 168 0.26 21.35 -3.94
C LYS A 168 -0.93 20.43 -4.09
N GLN A 169 -1.33 19.76 -3.02
CA GLN A 169 -2.49 18.89 -3.05
C GLN A 169 -3.70 19.56 -2.40
N VAL A 170 -4.85 19.44 -3.05
CA VAL A 170 -6.16 19.56 -2.40
C VAL A 170 -6.56 18.16 -2.01
N ASN A 171 -6.73 17.92 -0.70
CA ASN A 171 -6.87 16.60 -0.09
C ASN A 171 -5.64 15.67 -0.21
N PRO A 172 -4.56 15.91 0.58
CA PRO A 172 -3.31 15.14 0.50
C PRO A 172 -3.42 13.67 0.95
N ARG A 173 -4.58 13.23 1.45
CA ARG A 173 -4.89 11.83 1.77
C ARG A 173 -5.88 11.22 0.78
N GLY A 174 -6.12 11.88 -0.35
CA GLY A 174 -7.16 11.54 -1.30
C GLY A 174 -6.71 10.57 -2.38
N GLY A 175 -7.54 9.55 -2.60
CA GLY A 175 -7.69 8.80 -3.84
C GLY A 175 -6.44 8.16 -4.46
N ILE A 176 -6.62 7.75 -5.71
CA ILE A 176 -5.63 7.10 -6.56
C ILE A 176 -5.49 7.85 -7.89
N PHE A 177 -4.34 7.71 -8.54
CA PHE A 177 -4.20 8.02 -9.96
C PHE A 177 -3.55 6.82 -10.65
N GLN A 178 -4.29 6.21 -11.58
CA GLN A 178 -3.88 5.03 -12.31
C GLN A 178 -3.35 5.43 -13.69
N ILE A 179 -2.20 4.86 -14.04
CA ILE A 179 -1.57 4.95 -15.36
C ILE A 179 -1.60 3.54 -15.98
N GLY A 180 -2.10 3.43 -17.21
CA GLY A 180 -2.28 2.14 -17.89
C GLY A 180 -3.52 1.36 -17.42
N SER A 181 -3.78 0.21 -18.06
CA SER A 181 -4.88 -0.69 -17.69
C SER A 181 -4.40 -1.80 -16.76
N THR A 182 -5.27 -2.18 -15.82
CA THR A 182 -5.09 -3.30 -14.88
C THR A 182 -5.79 -4.58 -15.34
N ASP A 183 -6.36 -4.61 -16.56
CA ASP A 183 -7.11 -5.75 -17.10
C ASP A 183 -6.22 -6.97 -17.45
N GLY A 184 -4.92 -6.76 -17.63
CA GLY A 184 -3.95 -7.84 -17.89
C GLY A 184 -3.46 -8.50 -16.61
N GLU A 185 -2.48 -9.42 -16.71
CA GLU A 185 -1.86 -10.15 -15.58
C GLU A 185 -0.49 -9.61 -15.14
N GLN A 186 -0.05 -8.48 -15.72
CA GLN A 186 1.26 -7.90 -15.40
C GLN A 186 1.33 -7.45 -13.93
N PRO A 187 2.52 -7.43 -13.32
CA PRO A 187 2.71 -6.81 -12.01
C PRO A 187 2.24 -5.36 -11.99
N ILE A 188 1.85 -4.88 -10.81
CA ILE A 188 1.44 -3.50 -10.61
C ILE A 188 2.57 -2.73 -9.93
N LEU A 189 2.85 -1.54 -10.42
CA LEU A 189 3.82 -0.63 -9.81
C LEU A 189 3.11 0.42 -8.97
N ILE A 190 3.76 0.87 -7.90
CA ILE A 190 3.34 2.02 -7.11
C ILE A 190 4.46 3.04 -7.15
N SER A 191 4.18 4.25 -7.63
CA SER A 191 5.14 5.35 -7.63
C SER A 191 4.74 6.44 -6.66
N GLU A 192 5.71 7.22 -6.19
CA GLU A 192 5.43 8.41 -5.41
C GLU A 192 4.85 9.53 -6.29
N GLY A 193 5.59 9.96 -7.30
CA GLY A 193 5.17 11.04 -8.20
C GLY A 193 4.59 10.56 -9.53
N VAL A 194 3.80 11.42 -10.18
CA VAL A 194 3.20 11.15 -11.50
C VAL A 194 4.26 11.04 -12.60
N SER A 195 5.30 11.88 -12.56
CA SER A 195 6.40 11.83 -13.54
C SER A 195 7.14 10.49 -13.47
N THR A 196 7.42 10.01 -12.26
CA THR A 196 8.02 8.70 -12.01
C THR A 196 7.09 7.60 -12.49
N GLY A 197 5.79 7.68 -12.20
CA GLY A 197 4.80 6.70 -12.63
C GLY A 197 4.72 6.55 -14.15
N TYR A 198 4.69 7.65 -14.90
CA TYR A 198 4.72 7.59 -16.36
C TYR A 198 6.05 7.05 -16.91
N ALA A 199 7.18 7.36 -16.28
CA ALA A 199 8.46 6.80 -16.68
C ALA A 199 8.50 5.28 -16.49
N LEU A 200 8.02 4.78 -15.35
CA LEU A 200 7.88 3.35 -15.07
C LEU A 200 6.96 2.67 -16.09
N HIS A 201 5.77 3.23 -16.32
CA HIS A 201 4.82 2.68 -17.29
C HIS A 201 5.43 2.58 -18.69
N ARG A 202 6.15 3.61 -19.15
CA ARG A 202 6.82 3.58 -20.47
C ARG A 202 7.91 2.51 -20.58
N LEU A 203 8.62 2.24 -19.48
CA LEU A 203 9.71 1.28 -19.46
C LEU A 203 9.21 -0.17 -19.43
N THR A 204 8.11 -0.44 -18.72
CA THR A 204 7.65 -1.80 -18.45
C THR A 204 6.36 -2.18 -19.18
N GLY A 205 5.55 -1.19 -19.59
CA GLY A 205 4.18 -1.39 -20.04
C GLY A 205 3.20 -1.77 -18.90
N TRP A 206 3.65 -1.81 -17.65
CA TRP A 206 2.86 -2.29 -16.52
C TRP A 206 1.97 -1.18 -15.93
N PRO A 207 0.78 -1.50 -15.39
CA PRO A 207 -0.05 -0.52 -14.71
C PRO A 207 0.68 0.09 -13.50
N VAL A 208 0.45 1.39 -13.28
CA VAL A 208 1.07 2.13 -12.17
C VAL A 208 0.03 2.92 -11.39
N PHE A 209 0.05 2.82 -10.06
CA PHE A 209 -0.71 3.68 -9.16
C PHE A 209 0.20 4.72 -8.51
N VAL A 210 -0.23 5.98 -8.52
CA VAL A 210 0.55 7.10 -7.98
C VAL A 210 0.05 7.48 -6.59
N ALA A 211 0.95 7.49 -5.60
CA ALA A 211 0.64 7.79 -4.19
C ALA A 211 0.71 9.28 -3.83
N PHE A 212 1.34 10.11 -4.67
CA PHE A 212 1.53 11.55 -4.54
C PHE A 212 2.39 12.04 -3.35
N SER A 213 2.77 11.15 -2.42
CA SER A 213 3.78 11.44 -1.40
C SER A 213 4.33 10.14 -0.80
N ALA A 214 5.59 10.18 -0.33
CA ALA A 214 6.22 9.06 0.36
C ALA A 214 5.38 8.52 1.53
N GLY A 215 4.76 9.43 2.30
CA GLY A 215 3.91 9.08 3.44
C GLY A 215 2.64 8.31 3.09
N GLN A 216 2.24 8.27 1.81
CA GLN A 216 1.06 7.54 1.33
C GLN A 216 1.38 6.20 0.66
N LEU A 217 2.66 5.86 0.44
CA LEU A 217 3.03 4.63 -0.26
C LEU A 217 2.48 3.38 0.43
N ALA A 218 2.51 3.33 1.76
CA ALA A 218 1.99 2.19 2.51
C ALA A 218 0.46 2.06 2.38
N ALA A 219 -0.27 3.17 2.48
CA ALA A 219 -1.72 3.20 2.29
C ALA A 219 -2.12 2.84 0.85
N MET A 220 -1.34 3.29 -0.12
CA MET A 220 -1.50 2.94 -1.53
C MET A 220 -1.29 1.44 -1.76
N TYR A 221 -0.25 0.85 -1.17
CA TYR A 221 -0.02 -0.60 -1.26
C TYR A 221 -1.21 -1.40 -0.75
N GLN A 222 -1.78 -1.02 0.41
CA GLN A 222 -2.97 -1.69 0.95
C GLN A 222 -4.18 -1.55 0.00
N THR A 223 -4.37 -0.35 -0.56
CA THR A 223 -5.43 -0.07 -1.52
C THR A 223 -5.31 -0.92 -2.79
N VAL A 224 -4.12 -0.94 -3.40
CA VAL A 224 -3.84 -1.72 -4.61
C VAL A 224 -3.95 -3.23 -4.33
N ARG A 225 -3.47 -3.70 -3.18
CA ARG A 225 -3.59 -5.11 -2.77
C ARG A 225 -5.05 -5.54 -2.62
N TYR A 226 -5.90 -4.66 -2.08
CA TYR A 226 -7.33 -4.93 -1.99
C TYR A 226 -7.99 -5.00 -3.37
N LEU A 227 -7.68 -4.04 -4.26
CA LEU A 227 -8.24 -3.98 -5.61
C LEU A 227 -7.76 -5.13 -6.50
N HIS A 228 -6.53 -5.59 -6.29
CA HIS A 228 -5.87 -6.61 -7.09
C HIS A 228 -5.29 -7.74 -6.20
N PRO A 229 -6.16 -8.60 -5.63
CA PRO A 229 -5.72 -9.74 -4.83
C PRO A 229 -4.79 -10.66 -5.64
N GLY A 230 -3.72 -11.16 -5.02
CA GLY A 230 -2.79 -12.09 -5.66
C GLY A 230 -1.82 -11.48 -6.69
N ARG A 231 -2.03 -10.24 -7.16
CA ARG A 231 -1.11 -9.63 -8.14
C ARG A 231 0.25 -9.30 -7.53
N GLU A 232 1.34 -9.46 -8.29
CA GLU A 232 2.65 -8.95 -7.85
C GLU A 232 2.61 -7.42 -7.79
N ILE A 233 3.13 -6.82 -6.70
CA ILE A 233 3.13 -5.37 -6.50
C ILE A 233 4.54 -4.94 -6.13
N ALA A 234 5.11 -3.99 -6.87
CA ALA A 234 6.40 -3.37 -6.55
C ALA A 234 6.23 -1.89 -6.24
N VAL A 235 6.89 -1.41 -5.19
CA VAL A 235 6.86 0.00 -4.77
C VAL A 235 8.17 0.68 -5.19
N ALA A 236 8.06 1.79 -5.89
CA ALA A 236 9.16 2.59 -6.42
C ALA A 236 9.06 4.02 -5.85
N PRO A 237 9.59 4.26 -4.64
CA PRO A 237 9.70 5.61 -4.08
C PRO A 237 10.65 6.47 -4.93
N ASP A 238 10.52 7.80 -4.84
CA ASP A 238 11.52 8.69 -5.40
C ASP A 238 12.85 8.55 -4.60
N TYR A 239 13.98 8.88 -5.22
CA TYR A 239 15.31 8.81 -4.58
C TYR A 239 15.72 10.20 -4.08
N ASP A 240 15.44 10.48 -2.81
CA ASP A 240 15.71 11.75 -2.14
C ASP A 240 16.51 11.62 -0.82
#